data_AF-A0A7S1GUX9-F1
#
_entry.id   AF-A0A7S1GUX9-F1
#
_cell.length_a   1.000
_cell.length_b   1.000
_cell.length_c   1.000
_cell.angle_alpha   90.00
_cell.angle_beta   90.00
_cell.angle_gamma   90.00
#
_symmetry.space_group_name_H-M   'P 1'
#
loop_
_entity.id
_entity.type
_entity.pdbx_description
1 polymer ?
#
loop_
_entity_poly.entity_id
_entity_poly.type
_entity_poly.pdbx_seq_one_letter_code
_entity_poly.pdbx_strand_id
1 'polypeptide(L)'
;AAEGGGGGGADVEVIEEAPAPPATAGSAMSGGGGGTGVAGVREIEVDMGRELAPVTIRLEVECEDSRKLFFGGFRNKITGIEYHNANCQTEAPPKPQRSPEDLEPPRFHRDTQTKKTSEKAQQAVRESGTQMPRDDLYEDVRGDYTIEPRPYLDSEQWFKIRVKATNVIQCYTRGMFARSLARKFKAELEYNRRYYLEMQDKNDREMENLREREIERRMHPKSAQDFEILYKELEAWRVAETQKIEIQDISAAEKQVARYQLLLKEVKLVQTIDKLKSSARKENQADAVSKLLSDMSQPKLWEMSDGAVKEVQTPFTIRARELSDLYQGMSLTNLRVDERLDVLLHVKWTVKEFDTKLTRELVELIDREADLLNRGRSDKSIEGLRKRTLRCFLQFIQNPMYNPESANFPQAKKL
;
A
#
# COMPACT_ATOMS: atom_id res chain seq x y z
N ALA A 1 17.57 -41.42 10.16
CA ALA A 1 17.46 -40.37 9.14
C ALA A 1 18.17 -39.15 9.69
N ALA A 2 19.13 -38.64 8.92
CA ALA A 2 20.13 -37.67 9.35
C ALA A 2 19.60 -36.23 9.26
N GLU A 3 19.83 -35.45 10.31
CA GLU A 3 19.92 -34.00 10.28
C GLU A 3 21.10 -33.67 11.21
N GLY A 4 22.22 -33.12 10.78
CA GLY A 4 22.39 -31.99 9.87
C GLY A 4 23.03 -30.86 10.68
N GLY A 5 24.22 -31.12 11.23
CA GLY A 5 24.99 -30.15 12.02
C GLY A 5 25.55 -29.05 11.13
N GLY A 6 24.89 -27.89 11.10
CA GLY A 6 25.42 -26.66 10.53
C GLY A 6 26.15 -25.85 11.58
N GLY A 7 27.48 -25.95 11.61
CA GLY A 7 28.34 -25.04 12.35
C GLY A 7 28.35 -23.67 11.68
N GLY A 8 27.80 -22.67 12.35
CA GLY A 8 28.00 -21.27 12.01
C GLY A 8 29.19 -20.73 12.78
N GLY A 9 30.38 -20.80 12.17
CA GLY A 9 31.54 -20.05 12.61
C GLY A 9 31.24 -18.56 12.46
N ALA A 10 31.25 -17.84 13.57
CA ALA A 10 31.28 -16.39 13.55
C ALA A 10 32.72 -15.98 13.30
N ASP A 11 33.04 -15.64 12.05
CA ASP A 11 34.25 -14.91 11.69
C ASP A 11 34.19 -13.55 12.39
N VAL A 12 34.95 -13.43 13.47
CA VAL A 12 35.23 -12.16 14.12
C VAL A 12 36.34 -11.50 13.32
N GLU A 13 35.96 -10.69 12.34
CA GLU A 13 36.89 -9.72 11.73
C GLU A 13 37.30 -8.72 12.82
N VAL A 14 38.51 -8.93 13.34
CA VAL A 14 39.23 -7.94 14.16
C VAL A 14 39.66 -6.82 13.21
N ILE A 15 38.90 -5.73 13.22
CA ILE A 15 39.33 -4.48 12.60
C ILE A 15 40.36 -3.87 13.55
N GLU A 16 41.64 -4.02 13.21
CA GLU A 16 42.74 -3.28 13.84
C GLU A 16 42.55 -1.77 13.59
N GLU A 17 42.29 -1.03 14.67
CA GLU A 17 42.32 0.43 14.67
C GLU A 17 43.76 0.91 14.45
N ALA A 18 44.01 1.58 13.33
CA ALA A 18 45.29 2.20 13.03
C ALA A 18 45.62 3.32 14.05
N PRO A 19 46.84 3.39 14.60
CA PRO A 19 47.21 4.43 15.54
C PRO A 19 47.32 5.79 14.84
N ALA A 20 46.80 6.83 15.51
CA ALA A 20 46.88 8.22 15.08
C ALA A 20 48.34 8.68 14.86
N PRO A 21 48.62 9.50 13.83
CA PRO A 21 49.97 9.98 13.58
C PRO A 21 50.44 10.94 14.69
N PRO A 22 51.73 10.91 15.06
CA PRO A 22 52.26 11.77 16.10
C PRO A 22 52.26 13.25 15.67
N ALA A 23 51.90 14.11 16.61
CA ALA A 23 52.01 15.56 16.47
C ALA A 23 53.45 15.96 16.16
N THR A 24 53.67 16.51 14.96
CA THR A 24 54.93 17.10 14.56
C THR A 24 55.12 18.41 15.33
N ALA A 25 56.15 18.43 16.17
CA ALA A 25 56.64 19.63 16.84
C ALA A 25 57.08 20.65 15.78
N GLY A 26 56.36 21.76 15.69
CA GLY A 26 56.75 22.91 14.88
C GLY A 26 58.09 23.46 15.36
N SER A 27 59.10 23.39 14.50
CA SER A 27 60.38 24.05 14.68
C SER A 27 60.18 25.56 14.78
N ALA A 28 60.63 26.14 15.90
CA ALA A 28 60.76 27.57 16.07
C ALA A 28 61.88 28.09 15.14
N MET A 29 61.50 28.70 14.01
CA MET A 29 62.42 29.53 13.23
C MET A 29 62.49 30.92 13.86
N SER A 30 63.71 31.31 14.26
CA SER A 30 64.05 32.62 14.78
C SER A 30 63.78 33.71 13.74
N GLY A 31 62.92 34.67 14.07
CA GLY A 31 62.79 35.92 13.33
C GLY A 31 64.04 36.78 13.52
N GLY A 32 64.92 36.77 12.53
CA GLY A 32 66.09 37.65 12.45
C GLY A 32 65.70 39.05 11.97
N GLY A 33 66.04 40.02 12.81
CA GLY A 33 66.49 41.39 12.50
C GLY A 33 66.02 42.07 11.22
N GLY A 34 65.31 43.19 11.40
CA GLY A 34 64.99 44.15 10.34
C GLY A 34 66.23 44.65 9.60
N GLY A 35 66.16 44.59 8.27
CA GLY A 35 67.05 45.31 7.38
C GLY A 35 66.54 46.75 7.23
N THR A 36 67.28 47.69 7.80
CA THR A 36 67.13 49.12 7.56
C THR A 36 67.57 49.42 6.13
N GLY A 37 66.65 49.93 5.31
CA GLY A 37 66.95 50.50 4.00
C GLY A 37 67.92 51.67 4.17
N VAL A 38 69.14 51.51 3.67
CA VAL A 38 70.14 52.57 3.67
C VAL A 38 69.75 53.57 2.58
N ALA A 39 69.42 54.79 2.99
CA ALA A 39 69.29 55.94 2.09
C ALA A 39 70.61 56.12 1.32
N GLY A 40 70.59 55.82 0.03
CA GLY A 40 71.74 55.99 -0.84
C GLY A 40 71.89 57.46 -1.20
N VAL A 41 72.70 58.21 -0.44
CA VAL A 41 73.14 59.55 -0.86
C VAL A 41 73.94 59.39 -2.14
N ARG A 42 73.44 59.97 -3.24
CA ARG A 42 74.19 60.03 -4.51
C ARG A 42 74.80 61.41 -4.62
N GLU A 43 76.12 61.46 -4.64
CA GLU A 43 76.88 62.66 -4.98
C GLU A 43 76.97 62.75 -6.51
N ILE A 44 76.43 63.83 -7.07
CA ILE A 44 76.51 64.10 -8.50
C ILE A 44 77.38 65.34 -8.67
N GLU A 45 78.49 65.20 -9.39
CA GLU A 45 79.32 66.32 -9.81
C GLU A 45 78.66 67.00 -11.01
N VAL A 46 78.22 68.24 -10.82
CA VAL A 46 77.63 69.05 -11.88
C VAL A 46 78.68 70.04 -12.36
N ASP A 47 79.11 69.88 -13.61
CA ASP A 47 80.08 70.76 -14.25
C ASP A 47 79.38 72.07 -14.69
N MET A 48 79.78 73.19 -14.10
CA MET A 48 79.10 74.48 -14.27
C MET A 48 79.68 75.33 -15.41
N GLY A 49 80.71 74.86 -16.14
CA GLY A 49 81.23 75.47 -17.36
C GLY A 49 81.88 76.87 -17.23
N ARG A 50 83.05 77.03 -17.88
CA ARG A 50 83.97 78.21 -17.90
C ARG A 50 84.67 78.51 -16.56
N GLU A 51 85.82 77.85 -16.40
CA GLU A 51 86.94 78.13 -15.46
C GLU A 51 86.61 78.22 -13.96
N LEU A 52 85.55 77.54 -13.51
CA LEU A 52 85.27 77.32 -12.09
C LEU A 52 85.21 75.82 -11.79
N ALA A 53 85.73 75.42 -10.63
CA ALA A 53 85.78 74.01 -10.21
C ALA A 53 84.36 73.42 -10.05
N PRO A 54 84.14 72.12 -10.37
CA PRO A 54 82.84 71.48 -10.28
C PRO A 54 82.30 71.50 -8.84
N VAL A 55 80.97 71.68 -8.71
CA VAL A 55 80.28 71.70 -7.41
C VAL A 55 79.58 70.38 -7.20
N THR A 56 79.92 69.68 -6.12
CA THR A 56 79.27 68.43 -5.73
C THR A 56 77.95 68.73 -5.02
N ILE A 57 76.83 68.26 -5.58
CA ILE A 57 75.51 68.37 -4.95
C ILE A 57 75.14 67.01 -4.36
N ARG A 58 74.76 67.00 -3.08
CA ARG A 58 74.29 65.81 -2.36
C ARG A 58 72.77 65.69 -2.50
N LEU A 59 72.31 64.59 -3.10
CA LEU A 59 70.90 64.24 -3.20
C LEU A 59 70.60 63.03 -2.30
N GLU A 60 69.70 63.23 -1.34
CA GLU A 60 69.06 62.15 -0.60
C GLU A 60 67.83 61.67 -1.38
N VAL A 61 67.85 60.41 -1.82
CA VAL A 61 66.71 59.77 -2.48
C VAL A 61 66.10 58.79 -1.48
N GLU A 62 64.91 59.11 -1.00
CA GLU A 62 64.09 58.19 -0.20
C GLU A 62 63.29 57.27 -1.15
N CYS A 63 63.63 55.98 -1.15
CA CYS A 63 62.78 54.94 -1.75
C CYS A 63 61.84 54.41 -0.68
N GLU A 64 60.53 54.69 -0.80
CA GLU A 64 59.53 54.02 0.04
C GLU A 64 59.42 52.55 -0.35
N ASP A 65 59.59 51.65 0.63
CA ASP A 65 59.27 50.23 0.48
C ASP A 65 57.78 50.09 0.14
N SER A 66 57.49 49.55 -1.04
CA SER A 66 56.14 49.41 -1.57
C SER A 66 55.18 48.80 -0.55
N ARG A 67 54.16 49.56 -0.14
CA ARG A 67 53.12 49.10 0.78
C ARG A 67 52.20 48.10 0.06
N LYS A 68 52.04 46.88 0.60
CA LYS A 68 51.14 45.86 0.06
C LYS A 68 49.71 46.43 -0.08
N LEU A 69 49.12 46.36 -1.28
CA LEU A 69 47.74 46.77 -1.53
C LEU A 69 46.76 45.94 -0.68
N PHE A 70 45.77 46.60 -0.08
CA PHE A 70 44.78 45.96 0.79
C PHE A 70 43.71 45.22 -0.06
N PHE A 71 43.72 43.88 -0.02
CA PHE A 71 42.78 43.02 -0.77
C PHE A 71 41.55 42.59 0.06
N GLY A 72 41.23 43.34 1.12
CA GLY A 72 40.17 42.98 2.06
C GLY A 72 40.62 41.97 3.13
N GLY A 73 39.77 41.81 4.13
CA GLY A 73 40.02 40.99 5.30
C GLY A 73 38.85 41.04 6.28
N PHE A 74 38.92 40.26 7.34
CA PHE A 74 37.90 40.23 8.39
C PHE A 74 38.53 40.44 9.76
N ARG A 75 37.84 41.22 10.60
CA ARG A 75 38.25 41.53 11.96
C ARG A 75 37.44 40.71 12.95
N ASN A 76 38.13 40.00 13.84
CA ASN A 76 37.45 39.35 14.94
C ASN A 76 36.99 40.42 15.94
N LYS A 77 35.68 40.46 16.22
CA LYS A 77 35.06 41.50 17.06
C LYS A 77 35.49 41.43 18.54
N ILE A 78 35.90 40.26 19.02
CA ILE A 78 36.23 40.04 20.43
C ILE A 78 37.72 40.26 20.69
N THR A 79 38.57 39.67 19.85
CA THR A 79 40.03 39.77 20.01
C THR A 79 40.62 41.00 19.32
N GLY A 80 39.86 41.64 18.44
CA GLY A 80 40.28 42.83 17.69
C GLY A 80 41.30 42.55 16.58
N ILE A 81 41.75 41.30 16.43
CA ILE A 81 42.78 40.90 15.46
C ILE A 81 42.19 40.92 14.05
N GLU A 82 42.94 41.51 13.12
CA GLU A 82 42.58 41.64 11.71
C GLU A 82 43.28 40.57 10.87
N TYR A 83 42.50 39.82 10.10
CA TYR A 83 43.00 38.80 9.17
C TYR A 83 42.90 39.36 7.75
N HIS A 84 44.03 39.44 7.04
CA HIS A 84 44.06 39.90 5.66
C HIS A 84 43.97 38.71 4.69
N ASN A 85 43.20 38.89 3.62
CA ASN A 85 43.14 37.89 2.55
C ASN A 85 44.50 37.77 1.85
N ALA A 86 44.97 36.54 1.65
CA ALA A 86 46.14 36.26 0.83
C ALA A 86 45.73 36.14 -0.64
N ASN A 87 46.52 36.69 -1.55
CA ASN A 87 46.39 36.44 -2.98
C ASN A 87 47.35 35.31 -3.36
N CYS A 88 46.86 34.23 -3.95
CA CYS A 88 47.69 33.16 -4.50
C CYS A 88 47.83 33.38 -6.01
N GLN A 89 49.06 33.48 -6.50
CA GLN A 89 49.39 33.68 -7.91
C GLN A 89 49.36 32.37 -8.71
N THR A 90 48.42 31.48 -8.40
CA THR A 90 48.19 30.23 -9.12
C THR A 90 46.77 30.21 -9.62
N GLU A 91 46.59 30.10 -10.94
CA GLU A 91 45.28 29.93 -11.55
C GLU A 91 44.62 28.67 -10.97
N ALA A 92 43.39 28.82 -10.46
CA ALA A 92 42.64 27.68 -9.93
C ALA A 92 42.40 26.66 -11.06
N PRO A 93 42.60 25.35 -10.82
CA PRO A 93 42.32 24.35 -11.84
C PRO A 93 40.84 24.43 -12.28
N PRO A 94 40.54 24.19 -13.57
CA PRO A 94 39.18 24.25 -14.07
C PRO A 94 38.28 23.31 -13.28
N LYS A 95 37.12 23.82 -12.81
CA LYS A 95 36.14 23.00 -12.09
C LYS A 95 35.74 21.81 -12.96
N PRO A 96 35.72 20.57 -12.41
CA PRO A 96 35.28 19.41 -13.16
C PRO A 96 33.86 19.63 -13.68
N GLN A 97 33.64 19.37 -14.98
CA GLN A 97 32.31 19.41 -15.58
C GLN A 97 31.46 18.33 -14.92
N ARG A 98 30.44 18.75 -14.18
CA ARG A 98 29.46 17.87 -13.54
C ARG A 98 28.65 17.15 -14.62
N SER A 99 28.50 15.84 -14.48
CA SER A 99 27.65 15.05 -15.36
C SER A 99 26.16 15.40 -15.11
N PRO A 100 25.24 15.14 -16.05
CA PRO A 100 23.80 15.41 -15.86
C PRO A 100 23.17 14.72 -14.64
N GLU A 101 23.77 13.62 -14.16
CA GLU A 101 23.36 12.90 -12.94
C GLU A 101 23.73 13.68 -11.66
N ASP A 102 24.79 14.48 -11.70
CA ASP A 102 25.23 15.35 -10.60
C ASP A 102 24.43 16.67 -10.50
N LEU A 103 23.51 16.90 -11.43
CA LEU A 103 22.58 18.04 -11.46
C LEU A 103 21.25 17.73 -10.76
N GLU A 104 20.98 16.47 -10.42
CA GLU A 104 19.83 16.14 -9.59
C GLU A 104 20.05 16.63 -8.15
N PRO A 105 19.08 17.32 -7.54
CA PRO A 105 19.19 17.69 -6.13
C PRO A 105 19.34 16.41 -5.29
N PRO A 106 20.30 16.37 -4.34
CA PRO A 106 20.58 15.15 -3.57
C PRO A 106 19.30 14.64 -2.91
N ARG A 107 18.95 13.37 -3.17
CA ARG A 107 17.84 12.70 -2.50
C ARG A 107 18.22 12.37 -1.07
N PHE A 108 17.70 13.15 -0.13
CA PHE A 108 17.90 12.92 1.30
C PHE A 108 17.06 11.72 1.76
N HIS A 109 17.71 10.63 2.17
CA HIS A 109 17.06 9.54 2.91
C HIS A 109 17.04 9.89 4.41
N ARG A 110 16.03 9.40 5.13
CA ARG A 110 15.84 9.63 6.58
C ARG A 110 16.05 8.36 7.40
N ASP A 111 16.80 7.40 6.85
CA ASP A 111 16.95 6.10 7.47
C ASP A 111 17.77 6.25 8.74
N THR A 112 17.17 5.85 9.87
CA THR A 112 17.83 5.83 11.17
C THR A 112 17.90 4.40 11.67
N GLN A 113 19.09 3.95 12.04
CA GLN A 113 19.25 2.66 12.69
C GLN A 113 18.79 2.75 14.15
N THR A 114 17.67 2.11 14.47
CA THR A 114 17.18 2.03 15.85
C THR A 114 18.06 1.08 16.66
N LYS A 115 18.96 1.63 17.48
CA LYS A 115 19.82 0.86 18.39
C LYS A 115 19.30 0.93 19.82
N LYS A 116 19.41 -0.18 20.56
CA LYS A 116 19.23 -0.18 22.02
C LYS A 116 20.47 0.41 22.67
N THR A 117 20.38 1.63 23.17
CA THR A 117 21.43 2.29 23.94
C THR A 117 21.31 1.92 25.43
N SER A 118 22.40 1.55 26.07
CA SER A 118 22.46 1.38 27.52
C SER A 118 23.67 2.11 28.09
N GLU A 119 23.47 2.77 29.21
CA GLU A 119 24.52 3.49 29.93
C GLU A 119 25.23 2.52 30.88
N LYS A 120 26.57 2.58 30.90
CA LYS A 120 27.40 1.81 31.85
C LYS A 120 28.31 2.79 32.57
N ALA A 121 28.26 2.76 33.90
CA ALA A 121 29.13 3.59 34.73
C ALA A 121 30.48 2.88 34.97
N GLN A 122 31.55 3.66 35.00
CA GLN A 122 32.89 3.24 35.42
C GLN A 122 33.39 4.16 36.53
N GLN A 123 33.94 3.58 37.59
CA GLN A 123 34.48 4.32 38.72
C GLN A 123 36.00 4.20 38.76
N ALA A 124 36.71 5.33 38.81
CA ALA A 124 38.16 5.38 39.00
C ALA A 124 38.57 5.13 40.47
N VAL A 125 39.81 4.69 40.69
CA VAL A 125 40.39 4.54 42.03
C VAL A 125 40.42 5.91 42.72
N ARG A 126 40.07 5.93 44.02
CA ARG A 126 40.16 7.11 44.87
C ARG A 126 41.18 6.85 45.96
N GLU A 127 42.16 7.73 46.07
CA GLU A 127 43.20 7.67 47.10
C GLU A 127 42.83 8.60 48.26
N SER A 128 43.15 8.19 49.48
CA SER A 128 42.98 9.00 50.69
C SER A 128 44.18 8.76 51.62
N GLY A 129 44.81 9.84 52.10
CA GLY A 129 45.88 9.79 53.09
C GLY A 129 45.39 10.26 54.45
N THR A 130 45.79 9.56 55.51
CA THR A 130 45.50 9.93 56.90
C THR A 130 46.82 10.11 57.64
N GLN A 131 47.00 11.25 58.30
CA GLN A 131 48.15 11.53 59.16
C GLN A 131 47.72 11.33 60.62
N MET A 132 48.55 10.64 61.42
CA MET A 132 48.29 10.50 62.86
C MET A 132 48.79 11.70 63.62
N PRO A 133 48.04 12.20 64.63
CA PRO A 133 48.37 13.39 65.39
C PRO A 133 49.74 13.28 66.03
N ARG A 134 50.62 14.19 65.65
CA ARG A 134 51.99 14.28 66.14
C ARG A 134 52.37 15.71 66.52
N ASP A 135 52.93 15.87 67.72
CA ASP A 135 53.30 17.18 68.25
C ASP A 135 54.44 17.86 67.46
N ASP A 136 55.23 17.08 66.70
CA ASP A 136 56.35 17.57 65.87
C ASP A 136 55.96 17.92 64.43
N LEU A 137 54.69 17.73 64.03
CA LEU A 137 54.20 17.98 62.68
C LEU A 137 52.97 18.89 62.70
N TYR A 138 52.92 19.88 61.80
CA TYR A 138 51.72 20.69 61.63
C TYR A 138 50.64 19.92 60.88
N GLU A 139 49.45 19.81 61.48
CA GLU A 139 48.29 19.13 60.92
C GLU A 139 47.09 20.09 60.83
N ASP A 140 46.38 20.05 59.70
CA ASP A 140 45.21 20.90 59.48
C ASP A 140 43.91 20.16 59.86
N VAL A 141 43.31 20.55 60.98
CA VAL A 141 42.13 19.90 61.60
C VAL A 141 40.82 20.62 61.22
N ARG A 142 40.88 21.67 60.38
CA ARG A 142 39.71 22.54 60.09
C ARG A 142 38.55 21.84 59.39
N GLY A 143 38.81 20.74 58.68
CA GLY A 143 37.80 19.95 57.96
C GLY A 143 37.25 18.74 58.72
N ASP A 144 37.75 18.49 59.94
CA ASP A 144 37.41 17.31 60.70
C ASP A 144 36.10 17.48 61.46
N TYR A 145 35.35 16.39 61.61
CA TYR A 145 34.10 16.37 62.36
C TYR A 145 34.01 15.14 63.25
N THR A 146 33.38 15.29 64.41
CA THR A 146 33.15 14.20 65.35
C THR A 146 31.85 13.48 65.04
N ILE A 147 31.85 12.15 65.10
CA ILE A 147 30.67 11.31 64.85
C ILE A 147 30.38 10.53 66.13
N GLU A 148 29.12 10.58 66.59
CA GLU A 148 28.66 9.70 67.66
C GLU A 148 28.42 8.28 67.12
N PRO A 149 28.97 7.24 67.77
CA PRO A 149 28.82 5.87 67.30
C PRO A 149 27.37 5.43 67.40
N ARG A 150 26.81 4.96 66.28
CA ARG A 150 25.50 4.31 66.23
C ARG A 150 25.65 2.81 66.55
N PRO A 151 24.55 2.12 66.89
CA PRO A 151 24.57 0.67 67.05
C PRO A 151 25.20 0.00 65.84
N TYR A 152 26.31 -0.71 66.08
CA TYR A 152 26.99 -1.47 65.04
C TYR A 152 26.16 -2.69 64.68
N LEU A 153 25.98 -2.92 63.38
CA LEU A 153 25.22 -4.03 62.86
C LEU A 153 26.20 -5.12 62.44
N ASP A 154 26.27 -6.17 63.24
CA ASP A 154 27.18 -7.27 62.95
C ASP A 154 26.80 -7.98 61.65
N SER A 155 27.79 -8.60 61.01
CA SER A 155 27.68 -9.29 59.74
C SER A 155 26.55 -10.33 59.74
N GLU A 156 26.40 -11.10 60.83
CA GLU A 156 25.33 -12.08 60.99
C GLU A 156 23.94 -11.45 61.12
N GLN A 157 23.84 -10.34 61.85
CA GLN A 157 22.58 -9.61 62.03
C GLN A 157 22.12 -9.00 60.71
N TRP A 158 23.05 -8.42 59.95
CA TRP A 158 22.77 -7.87 58.63
C TRP A 158 22.33 -8.96 57.64
N PHE A 159 23.01 -10.11 57.65
CA PHE A 159 22.65 -11.26 56.83
C PHE A 159 21.22 -11.74 57.14
N LYS A 160 20.84 -11.85 58.41
CA LYS A 160 19.47 -12.24 58.83
C LYS A 160 18.42 -11.25 58.30
N ILE A 161 18.69 -9.95 58.33
CA ILE A 161 17.79 -8.92 57.78
C ILE A 161 17.65 -9.11 56.26
N ARG A 162 18.75 -9.30 55.53
CA ARG A 162 18.75 -9.54 54.09
C ARG A 162 17.98 -10.81 53.71
N VAL A 163 18.15 -11.90 54.44
CA VAL A 163 17.42 -13.16 54.18
C VAL A 163 15.92 -12.96 54.37
N LYS A 164 15.49 -12.30 55.45
CA LYS A 164 14.07 -11.97 55.68
C LYS A 164 13.49 -11.12 54.54
N ALA A 165 14.20 -10.05 54.16
CA ALA A 165 13.78 -9.18 53.05
C ALA A 165 13.73 -9.95 51.71
N THR A 166 14.72 -10.80 51.46
CA THR A 166 14.78 -11.65 50.26
C THR A 166 13.59 -12.60 50.21
N ASN A 167 13.24 -13.26 51.31
CA ASN A 167 12.07 -14.13 51.37
C ASN A 167 10.77 -13.38 51.02
N VAL A 168 10.60 -12.17 51.54
CA VAL A 168 9.44 -11.32 51.24
C VAL A 168 9.40 -10.97 49.74
N ILE A 169 10.52 -10.51 49.16
CA ILE A 169 10.63 -10.21 47.73
C ILE A 169 10.33 -11.46 46.89
N GLN A 170 10.87 -12.61 47.27
CA GLN A 170 10.63 -13.88 46.58
C GLN A 170 9.17 -14.31 46.65
N CYS A 171 8.49 -14.13 47.79
CA CYS A 171 7.05 -14.41 47.90
C CYS A 171 6.22 -13.54 46.96
N TYR A 172 6.47 -12.24 46.93
CA TYR A 172 5.75 -11.32 46.02
C TYR A 172 6.05 -11.58 44.55
N THR A 173 7.30 -11.89 44.20
CA THR A 173 7.70 -12.20 42.82
C THR A 173 7.07 -13.51 42.32
N ARG A 174 7.07 -14.58 43.15
CA ARG A 174 6.34 -15.83 42.83
C ARG A 174 4.85 -15.57 42.62
N GLY A 175 4.23 -14.77 43.49
CA GLY A 175 2.82 -14.38 43.34
C GLY A 175 2.55 -13.55 42.09
N MET A 176 3.45 -12.64 41.74
CA MET A 176 3.37 -11.83 40.52
C MET A 176 3.47 -12.71 39.27
N PHE A 177 4.39 -13.68 39.22
CA PHE A 177 4.50 -14.62 38.11
C PHE A 177 3.25 -15.47 37.96
N ALA A 178 2.72 -16.03 39.07
CA ALA A 178 1.49 -16.81 39.04
C ALA A 178 0.29 -15.99 38.52
N ARG A 179 0.13 -14.75 38.98
CA ARG A 179 -0.94 -13.84 38.48
C ARG A 179 -0.74 -13.44 37.03
N SER A 180 0.50 -13.23 36.59
CA SER A 180 0.80 -12.92 35.19
C SER A 180 0.43 -14.10 34.29
N LEU A 181 0.80 -15.32 34.69
CA LEU A 181 0.47 -16.54 33.97
C LEU A 181 -1.05 -16.79 33.94
N ALA A 182 -1.75 -16.63 35.07
CA ALA A 182 -3.19 -16.76 35.13
C ALA A 182 -3.92 -15.76 34.21
N ARG A 183 -3.42 -14.51 34.11
CA ARG A 183 -3.96 -13.52 33.16
C ARG A 183 -3.76 -13.94 31.70
N LYS A 184 -2.59 -14.50 31.37
CA LYS A 184 -2.33 -15.06 30.02
C LYS A 184 -3.30 -16.19 29.69
N PHE A 185 -3.44 -17.19 30.57
CA PHE A 185 -4.36 -18.30 30.35
C PHE A 185 -5.82 -17.86 30.28
N LYS A 186 -6.23 -16.87 31.07
CA LYS A 186 -7.59 -16.31 30.97
C LYS A 186 -7.82 -15.64 29.62
N ALA A 187 -6.85 -14.86 29.12
CA ALA A 187 -6.94 -14.23 27.81
C ALA A 187 -6.96 -15.28 26.68
N GLU A 188 -6.15 -16.33 26.77
CA GLU A 188 -6.16 -17.45 25.82
C GLU A 188 -7.49 -18.21 25.84
N LEU A 189 -8.05 -18.48 27.02
CA LEU A 189 -9.36 -19.13 27.14
C LEU A 189 -10.47 -18.27 26.55
N GLU A 190 -10.47 -16.95 26.82
CA GLU A 190 -11.43 -16.01 26.24
C GLU A 190 -11.28 -15.93 24.72
N TYR A 191 -10.05 -15.88 24.21
CA TYR A 191 -9.77 -15.92 22.77
C TYR A 191 -10.29 -17.20 22.12
N ASN A 192 -9.94 -18.36 22.68
CA ASN A 192 -10.40 -19.66 22.18
C ASN A 192 -11.93 -19.75 22.22
N ARG A 193 -12.57 -19.30 23.31
CA ARG A 193 -14.03 -19.28 23.43
C ARG A 193 -14.67 -18.41 22.36
N ARG A 194 -14.13 -17.21 22.10
CA ARG A 194 -14.61 -16.33 21.03
C ARG A 194 -14.44 -16.98 19.66
N TYR A 195 -13.29 -17.59 19.42
CA TYR A 195 -13.00 -18.31 18.18
C TYR A 195 -14.01 -19.46 17.94
N TYR A 196 -14.30 -20.26 18.97
CA TYR A 196 -15.28 -21.35 18.86
C TYR A 196 -16.71 -20.82 18.61
N LEU A 197 -17.12 -19.75 19.30
CA LEU A 197 -18.43 -19.13 19.09
C LEU A 197 -18.55 -18.55 17.67
N GLU A 198 -17.52 -17.85 17.20
CA GLU A 198 -17.51 -17.30 15.83
C GLU A 198 -17.53 -18.42 14.78
N MET A 199 -16.84 -19.54 15.02
CA MET A 199 -16.88 -20.69 14.13
C MET A 199 -18.27 -21.35 14.11
N GLN A 200 -18.93 -21.46 15.27
CA GLN A 200 -20.32 -21.96 15.36
C GLN A 200 -21.27 -21.02 14.62
N ASP A 201 -21.21 -19.72 14.89
CA ASP A 201 -22.04 -18.72 14.21
C ASP A 201 -21.83 -18.74 12.68
N LYS A 202 -20.58 -18.91 12.22
CA LYS A 202 -20.28 -19.06 10.79
C LYS A 202 -20.92 -20.32 10.21
N ASN A 203 -20.76 -21.45 10.89
CA ASN A 203 -21.34 -22.72 10.45
C ASN A 203 -22.88 -22.66 10.43
N ASP A 204 -23.50 -22.07 11.46
CA ASP A 204 -24.94 -21.91 11.54
C ASP A 204 -25.45 -21.01 10.41
N ARG A 205 -24.78 -19.88 10.14
CA ARG A 205 -25.08 -19.02 8.98
C ARG A 205 -24.90 -19.74 7.65
N GLU A 206 -23.85 -20.54 7.50
CA GLU A 206 -23.63 -21.34 6.30
C GLU A 206 -24.76 -22.36 6.10
N MET A 207 -25.19 -23.03 7.16
CA MET A 207 -26.31 -23.97 7.14
C MET A 207 -27.65 -23.28 6.84
N GLU A 208 -27.89 -22.10 7.40
CA GLU A 208 -29.06 -21.26 7.07
C GLU A 208 -29.04 -20.84 5.59
N ASN A 209 -27.92 -20.33 5.09
CA ASN A 209 -27.76 -19.97 3.69
C ASN A 209 -27.99 -21.18 2.75
N LEU A 210 -27.55 -22.38 3.13
CA LEU A 210 -27.82 -23.60 2.38
C LEU A 210 -29.31 -23.96 2.36
N ARG A 211 -29.99 -23.84 3.51
CA ARG A 211 -31.44 -24.06 3.61
C ARG A 211 -32.21 -23.04 2.78
N GLU A 212 -31.84 -21.77 2.84
CA GLU A 212 -32.45 -20.70 2.03
C GLU A 212 -32.29 -20.97 0.54
N ARG A 213 -31.09 -21.38 0.09
CA ARG A 213 -30.87 -21.77 -1.31
C ARG A 213 -31.72 -22.98 -1.70
N GLU A 214 -31.88 -23.97 -0.83
CA GLU A 214 -32.73 -25.12 -1.12
C GLU A 214 -34.20 -24.73 -1.25
N ILE A 215 -34.69 -23.85 -0.37
CA ILE A 215 -36.04 -23.27 -0.46
C ILE A 215 -36.18 -22.47 -1.75
N GLU A 216 -35.21 -21.64 -2.10
CA GLU A 216 -35.22 -20.84 -3.33
C GLU A 216 -35.26 -21.75 -4.57
N ARG A 217 -34.50 -22.85 -4.60
CA ARG A 217 -34.53 -23.83 -5.71
C ARG A 217 -35.90 -24.49 -5.87
N ARG A 218 -36.66 -24.67 -4.78
CA ARG A 218 -38.04 -25.20 -4.82
C ARG A 218 -39.05 -24.14 -5.26
N MET A 219 -38.89 -22.90 -4.81
CA MET A 219 -39.80 -21.78 -5.13
C MET A 219 -39.58 -21.23 -6.55
N HIS A 220 -38.32 -21.17 -7.00
CA HIS A 220 -37.89 -20.56 -8.25
C HIS A 220 -36.87 -21.47 -8.98
N PRO A 221 -37.30 -22.62 -9.51
CA PRO A 221 -36.42 -23.55 -10.21
C PRO A 221 -35.87 -22.92 -11.50
N LYS A 222 -34.53 -22.83 -11.63
CA LYS A 222 -33.87 -22.25 -12.82
C LYS A 222 -33.07 -23.29 -13.59
N SER A 223 -32.35 -24.16 -12.89
CA SER A 223 -31.49 -25.18 -13.48
C SER A 223 -32.26 -26.46 -13.83
N ALA A 224 -31.73 -27.26 -14.76
CA ALA A 224 -32.27 -28.59 -15.07
C ALA A 224 -32.30 -29.49 -13.82
N GLN A 225 -31.27 -29.39 -12.96
CA GLN A 225 -31.21 -30.14 -11.71
C GLN A 225 -32.33 -29.74 -10.73
N ASP A 226 -32.75 -28.47 -10.72
CA ASP A 226 -33.84 -27.99 -9.86
C ASP A 226 -35.16 -28.62 -10.29
N PHE A 227 -35.39 -28.70 -11.61
CA PHE A 227 -36.55 -29.39 -12.16
C PHE A 227 -36.51 -30.89 -11.91
N GLU A 228 -35.34 -31.53 -11.94
CA GLU A 228 -35.20 -32.95 -11.57
C GLU A 228 -35.62 -33.20 -10.11
N ILE A 229 -35.29 -32.29 -9.18
CA ILE A 229 -35.74 -32.38 -7.78
C ILE A 229 -37.27 -32.31 -7.71
N LEU A 230 -37.89 -31.36 -8.42
CA LEU A 230 -39.35 -31.24 -8.45
C LEU A 230 -40.04 -32.48 -9.06
N TYR A 231 -39.48 -33.06 -10.12
CA TYR A 231 -40.02 -34.30 -10.69
C TYR A 231 -39.87 -35.48 -9.72
N LYS A 232 -38.74 -35.60 -9.00
CA LYS A 232 -38.54 -36.64 -7.97
C LYS A 232 -39.52 -36.48 -6.80
N GLU A 233 -39.74 -35.26 -6.33
CA GLU A 233 -40.72 -34.98 -5.27
C GLU A 233 -42.15 -35.28 -5.73
N LEU A 234 -42.50 -34.93 -6.97
CA LEU A 234 -43.79 -35.26 -7.57
C LEU A 234 -44.00 -36.76 -7.69
N GLU A 235 -42.97 -37.50 -8.12
CA GLU A 235 -42.99 -38.96 -8.21
C GLU A 235 -43.15 -39.59 -6.82
N ALA A 236 -42.39 -39.14 -5.82
CA ALA A 236 -42.53 -39.59 -4.44
C ALA A 236 -43.93 -39.33 -3.88
N TRP A 237 -44.50 -38.15 -4.15
CA TRP A 237 -45.88 -37.82 -3.79
C TRP A 237 -46.89 -38.74 -4.46
N ARG A 238 -46.73 -38.99 -5.77
CA ARG A 238 -47.61 -39.92 -6.50
C ARG A 238 -47.54 -41.31 -5.90
N VAL A 239 -46.35 -41.85 -5.63
CA VAL A 239 -46.17 -43.18 -5.04
C VAL A 239 -46.84 -43.24 -3.66
N ALA A 240 -46.59 -42.26 -2.79
CA ALA A 240 -47.21 -42.21 -1.47
C ALA A 240 -48.74 -42.13 -1.54
N GLU A 241 -49.29 -41.34 -2.47
CA GLU A 241 -50.73 -41.18 -2.62
C GLU A 241 -51.40 -42.41 -3.25
N THR A 242 -50.74 -43.07 -4.21
CA THR A 242 -51.20 -44.36 -4.73
C THR A 242 -51.25 -45.41 -3.62
N GLN A 243 -50.21 -45.50 -2.78
CA GLN A 243 -50.17 -46.43 -1.65
C GLN A 243 -51.31 -46.18 -0.66
N LYS A 244 -51.63 -44.90 -0.36
CA LYS A 244 -52.79 -44.57 0.48
C LYS A 244 -54.10 -45.06 -0.14
N ILE A 245 -54.31 -44.89 -1.45
CA ILE A 245 -55.51 -45.37 -2.15
C ILE A 245 -55.59 -46.90 -2.12
N GLU A 246 -54.46 -47.60 -2.24
CA GLU A 246 -54.43 -49.07 -2.15
C GLU A 246 -54.81 -49.57 -0.76
N ILE A 247 -54.29 -48.94 0.30
CA ILE A 247 -54.50 -49.33 1.70
C ILE A 247 -55.94 -49.06 2.16
N GLN A 248 -56.64 -48.07 1.59
CA GLN A 248 -58.02 -47.79 1.98
C GLN A 248 -58.96 -48.97 1.63
N ASP A 249 -59.79 -49.38 2.59
CA ASP A 249 -60.79 -50.45 2.42
C ASP A 249 -62.07 -49.95 1.72
N ILE A 250 -61.93 -49.51 0.47
CA ILE A 250 -63.02 -49.05 -0.41
C ILE A 250 -63.23 -50.02 -1.58
N SER A 251 -64.42 -49.95 -2.19
CA SER A 251 -64.77 -50.77 -3.35
C SER A 251 -63.79 -50.53 -4.51
N ALA A 252 -63.53 -51.57 -5.30
CA ALA A 252 -62.63 -51.48 -6.46
C ALA A 252 -63.04 -50.38 -7.45
N ALA A 253 -64.34 -50.14 -7.61
CA ALA A 253 -64.86 -49.06 -8.45
C ALA A 253 -64.48 -47.66 -7.90
N GLU A 254 -64.56 -47.47 -6.60
CA GLU A 254 -64.22 -46.21 -5.94
C GLU A 254 -62.72 -45.95 -5.94
N LYS A 255 -61.90 -46.99 -5.76
CA LYS A 255 -60.44 -46.91 -5.96
C LYS A 255 -60.07 -46.47 -7.37
N GLN A 256 -60.78 -46.94 -8.39
CA GLN A 256 -60.53 -46.54 -9.77
C GLN A 256 -60.86 -45.06 -10.01
N VAL A 257 -61.94 -44.55 -9.43
CA VAL A 257 -62.27 -43.11 -9.47
C VAL A 257 -61.20 -42.29 -8.74
N ALA A 258 -60.73 -42.74 -7.58
CA ALA A 258 -59.68 -42.07 -6.82
C ALA A 258 -58.35 -42.02 -7.60
N ARG A 259 -57.95 -43.12 -8.25
CA ARG A 259 -56.76 -43.15 -9.13
C ARG A 259 -56.89 -42.20 -10.31
N TYR A 260 -58.07 -42.10 -10.93
CA TYR A 260 -58.32 -41.14 -11.99
C TYR A 260 -58.20 -39.68 -11.50
N GLN A 261 -58.74 -39.37 -10.33
CA GLN A 261 -58.58 -38.05 -9.71
C GLN A 261 -57.12 -37.73 -9.38
N LEU A 262 -56.35 -38.73 -8.90
CA LEU A 262 -54.92 -38.60 -8.67
C LEU A 262 -54.17 -38.27 -9.97
N LEU A 263 -54.48 -38.98 -11.06
CA LEU A 263 -53.90 -38.73 -12.38
C LEU A 263 -54.23 -37.32 -12.88
N LEU A 264 -55.45 -36.83 -12.68
CA LEU A 264 -55.80 -35.44 -13.04
C LEU A 264 -54.98 -34.42 -12.24
N LYS A 265 -54.69 -34.69 -10.97
CA LYS A 265 -53.81 -33.84 -10.14
C LYS A 265 -52.37 -33.90 -10.63
N GLU A 266 -51.84 -35.09 -10.94
CA GLU A 266 -50.50 -35.29 -11.51
C GLU A 266 -50.33 -34.51 -12.82
N VAL A 267 -51.27 -34.65 -13.76
CA VAL A 267 -51.24 -33.92 -15.04
C VAL A 267 -51.22 -32.41 -14.83
N LYS A 268 -52.03 -31.89 -13.90
CA LYS A 268 -52.01 -30.45 -13.57
C LYS A 268 -50.66 -30.02 -13.01
N LEU A 269 -50.05 -30.80 -12.12
CA LEU A 269 -48.75 -30.49 -11.54
C LEU A 269 -47.64 -30.53 -12.59
N VAL A 270 -47.62 -31.53 -13.47
CA VAL A 270 -46.68 -31.59 -14.61
C VAL A 270 -46.83 -30.37 -15.51
N GLN A 271 -48.07 -29.98 -15.85
CA GLN A 271 -48.32 -28.78 -16.64
C GLN A 271 -47.82 -27.50 -15.95
N THR A 272 -47.92 -27.41 -14.62
CA THR A 272 -47.35 -26.27 -13.87
C THR A 272 -45.83 -26.27 -13.91
N ILE A 273 -45.18 -27.43 -13.77
CA ILE A 273 -43.72 -27.57 -13.89
C ILE A 273 -43.27 -27.16 -15.30
N ASP A 274 -44.00 -27.55 -16.35
CA ASP A 274 -43.66 -27.15 -17.73
C ASP A 274 -43.80 -25.64 -17.96
N LYS A 275 -44.80 -25.00 -17.35
CA LYS A 275 -44.93 -23.53 -17.37
C LYS A 275 -43.76 -22.87 -16.66
N LEU A 276 -43.37 -23.36 -15.48
CA LEU A 276 -42.20 -22.87 -14.74
C LEU A 276 -40.93 -23.04 -15.58
N LYS A 277 -40.74 -24.19 -16.23
CA LYS A 277 -39.62 -24.45 -17.14
C LYS A 277 -39.59 -23.50 -18.32
N SER A 278 -40.75 -23.14 -18.88
CA SER A 278 -40.85 -22.13 -19.94
C SER A 278 -40.49 -20.72 -19.44
N SER A 279 -40.95 -20.33 -18.25
CA SER A 279 -40.60 -19.05 -17.62
C SER A 279 -39.10 -18.96 -17.32
N ALA A 280 -38.57 -19.98 -16.64
CA ALA A 280 -37.15 -20.09 -16.31
C ALA A 280 -36.27 -20.07 -17.56
N ARG A 281 -36.67 -20.71 -18.67
CA ARG A 281 -35.93 -20.60 -19.94
C ARG A 281 -35.85 -19.17 -20.46
N LYS A 282 -36.92 -18.38 -20.35
CA LYS A 282 -36.94 -16.98 -20.79
C LYS A 282 -36.06 -16.10 -19.88
N GLU A 283 -36.17 -16.28 -18.57
CA GLU A 283 -35.33 -15.58 -17.59
C GLU A 283 -33.87 -15.95 -17.74
N ASN A 284 -33.54 -17.24 -17.81
CA ASN A 284 -32.18 -17.72 -18.03
C ASN A 284 -31.60 -17.21 -19.35
N GLN A 285 -32.41 -17.06 -20.40
CA GLN A 285 -31.97 -16.48 -21.66
C GLN A 285 -31.63 -14.99 -21.50
N ALA A 286 -32.45 -14.23 -20.78
CA ALA A 286 -32.17 -12.82 -20.46
C ALA A 286 -30.90 -12.68 -19.61
N ASP A 287 -30.77 -13.51 -18.56
CA ASP A 287 -29.59 -13.57 -17.69
C ASP A 287 -28.33 -13.97 -18.48
N ALA A 288 -28.44 -14.93 -19.39
CA ALA A 288 -27.33 -15.35 -20.24
C ALA A 288 -26.88 -14.24 -21.19
N VAL A 289 -27.82 -13.48 -21.76
CA VAL A 289 -27.49 -12.31 -22.58
C VAL A 289 -26.82 -11.24 -21.73
N SER A 290 -27.33 -10.94 -20.53
CA SER A 290 -26.70 -9.98 -19.62
C SER A 290 -25.28 -10.39 -19.21
N LYS A 291 -25.07 -11.68 -18.92
CA LYS A 291 -23.74 -12.22 -18.60
C LYS A 291 -22.80 -12.12 -19.79
N LEU A 292 -23.25 -12.52 -20.98
CA LEU A 292 -22.45 -12.40 -22.21
C LEU A 292 -22.00 -10.96 -22.47
N LEU A 293 -22.90 -9.98 -22.32
CA LEU A 293 -22.57 -8.57 -22.48
C LEU A 293 -21.58 -8.07 -21.41
N SER A 294 -21.78 -8.49 -20.16
CA SER A 294 -20.85 -8.19 -19.06
C SER A 294 -19.46 -8.75 -19.35
N ASP A 295 -19.36 -10.02 -19.75
CA ASP A 295 -18.10 -10.69 -20.03
C ASP A 295 -17.35 -10.05 -21.21
N MET A 296 -18.06 -9.62 -22.26
CA MET A 296 -17.45 -8.86 -23.37
C MET A 296 -16.95 -7.46 -22.95
N SER A 297 -17.57 -6.86 -21.95
CA SER A 297 -17.22 -5.52 -21.45
C SER A 297 -16.13 -5.51 -20.38
N GLN A 298 -15.73 -6.68 -19.87
CA GLN A 298 -14.75 -6.79 -18.80
C GLN A 298 -13.35 -6.35 -19.27
N PRO A 299 -12.57 -5.68 -18.40
CA PRO A 299 -11.19 -5.34 -18.71
C PRO A 299 -10.34 -6.61 -18.84
N LYS A 300 -9.33 -6.58 -19.72
CA LYS A 300 -8.41 -7.71 -19.86
C LYS A 300 -7.41 -7.68 -18.70
N LEU A 301 -7.14 -8.86 -18.14
CA LEU A 301 -6.14 -9.05 -17.10
C LEU A 301 -4.79 -9.34 -17.76
N TRP A 302 -3.83 -8.42 -17.63
CA TRP A 302 -2.47 -8.60 -18.14
C TRP A 302 -1.53 -8.91 -16.99
N GLU A 303 -0.79 -10.00 -17.11
CA GLU A 303 0.30 -10.33 -16.19
C GLU A 303 1.53 -9.49 -16.57
N MET A 304 2.00 -8.69 -15.62
CA MET A 304 3.24 -7.93 -15.74
C MET A 304 4.44 -8.86 -15.53
N SER A 305 5.64 -8.43 -15.94
CA SER A 305 6.91 -9.14 -15.69
C SER A 305 7.14 -9.50 -14.21
N ASP A 306 6.55 -8.70 -13.31
CA ASP A 306 6.73 -8.80 -11.87
C ASP A 306 5.72 -9.75 -11.21
N GLY A 307 4.89 -10.44 -12.00
CA GLY A 307 3.81 -11.33 -11.53
C GLY A 307 2.55 -10.61 -11.05
N ALA A 308 2.51 -9.28 -11.12
CA ALA A 308 1.33 -8.48 -10.80
C ALA A 308 0.32 -8.51 -11.97
N VAL A 309 -0.96 -8.73 -11.67
CA VAL A 309 -2.05 -8.67 -12.65
C VAL A 309 -2.58 -7.24 -12.73
N LYS A 310 -2.59 -6.64 -13.93
CA LYS A 310 -3.15 -5.32 -14.20
C LYS A 310 -4.39 -5.40 -15.07
N GLU A 311 -5.45 -4.74 -14.66
CA GLU A 311 -6.65 -4.55 -15.47
C GLU A 311 -6.40 -3.50 -16.56
N VAL A 312 -6.53 -3.91 -17.83
CA VAL A 312 -6.31 -3.07 -19.00
C VAL A 312 -7.57 -3.04 -19.84
N GLN A 313 -8.12 -1.84 -20.05
CA GLN A 313 -9.19 -1.62 -21.01
C GLN A 313 -8.58 -1.40 -22.39
N THR A 314 -8.96 -2.24 -23.35
CA THR A 314 -8.64 -2.06 -24.77
C THR A 314 -9.74 -1.22 -25.45
N PRO A 315 -9.45 -0.58 -26.59
CA PRO A 315 -10.49 0.06 -27.40
C PRO A 315 -11.67 -0.87 -27.74
N PHE A 316 -11.40 -2.18 -27.86
CA PHE A 316 -12.42 -3.19 -28.13
C PHE A 316 -13.31 -3.47 -26.91
N THR A 317 -12.74 -3.57 -25.70
CA THR A 317 -13.54 -3.73 -24.47
C THR A 317 -14.33 -2.46 -24.14
N ILE A 318 -13.80 -1.27 -24.46
CA ILE A 318 -14.52 0.00 -24.32
C ILE A 318 -15.73 0.03 -25.26
N ARG A 319 -15.52 -0.30 -26.55
CA ARG A 319 -16.63 -0.40 -27.52
C ARG A 319 -17.68 -1.44 -27.11
N ALA A 320 -17.26 -2.60 -26.62
CA ALA A 320 -18.16 -3.63 -26.12
C ALA A 320 -18.99 -3.14 -24.91
N ARG A 321 -18.37 -2.34 -24.02
CA ARG A 321 -19.05 -1.69 -22.90
C ARG A 321 -20.08 -0.68 -23.36
N GLU A 322 -19.72 0.21 -24.29
CA GLU A 322 -20.66 1.18 -24.88
C GLU A 322 -21.87 0.48 -25.51
N LEU A 323 -21.65 -0.60 -26.26
CA LEU A 323 -22.72 -1.41 -26.85
C LEU A 323 -23.59 -2.11 -25.79
N SER A 324 -22.99 -2.59 -24.70
CA SER A 324 -23.70 -3.16 -23.55
C SER A 324 -24.61 -2.13 -22.88
N ASP A 325 -24.09 -0.92 -22.64
CA ASP A 325 -24.84 0.17 -22.01
C ASP A 325 -26.02 0.60 -22.89
N LEU A 326 -25.82 0.70 -24.21
CA LEU A 326 -26.91 0.96 -25.16
C LEU A 326 -27.96 -0.14 -25.17
N TYR A 327 -27.56 -1.41 -25.08
CA TYR A 327 -28.49 -2.53 -25.02
C TYR A 327 -29.33 -2.49 -23.74
N GLN A 328 -28.70 -2.21 -22.60
CA GLN A 328 -29.39 -2.04 -21.32
C GLN A 328 -30.37 -0.87 -21.38
N GLY A 329 -29.96 0.27 -21.94
CA GLY A 329 -30.82 1.43 -22.19
C GLY A 329 -32.03 1.09 -23.07
N MET A 330 -31.85 0.27 -24.11
CA MET A 330 -32.94 -0.20 -24.97
C MET A 330 -33.89 -1.20 -24.27
N SER A 331 -33.39 -1.96 -23.30
CA SER A 331 -34.15 -2.97 -22.56
C SER A 331 -35.09 -2.35 -21.51
N LEU A 332 -34.75 -1.18 -20.98
CA LEU A 332 -35.57 -0.45 -20.01
C LEU A 332 -36.95 -0.12 -20.58
N THR A 333 -38.01 -0.40 -19.81
CA THR A 333 -39.41 -0.21 -20.21
C THR A 333 -40.08 1.03 -19.64
N ASN A 334 -39.54 1.61 -18.57
CA ASN A 334 -40.17 2.69 -17.81
C ASN A 334 -39.46 4.05 -18.02
N LEU A 335 -39.11 4.38 -19.25
CA LEU A 335 -38.50 5.67 -19.60
C LEU A 335 -39.55 6.73 -19.94
N ARG A 336 -39.21 8.00 -19.76
CA ARG A 336 -39.96 9.10 -20.39
C ARG A 336 -39.78 9.05 -21.90
N VAL A 337 -40.72 9.62 -22.65
CA VAL A 337 -40.67 9.62 -24.12
C VAL A 337 -39.37 10.27 -24.63
N ASP A 338 -38.97 11.41 -24.04
CA ASP A 338 -37.75 12.13 -24.42
C ASP A 338 -36.49 11.29 -24.16
N GLU A 339 -36.38 10.68 -22.98
CA GLU A 339 -35.25 9.80 -22.62
C GLU A 339 -35.18 8.58 -23.55
N ARG A 340 -36.33 8.02 -23.94
CA ARG A 340 -36.38 6.90 -24.87
C ARG A 340 -35.93 7.33 -26.28
N LEU A 341 -36.39 8.48 -26.75
CA LEU A 341 -35.98 9.03 -28.04
C LEU A 341 -34.47 9.31 -28.07
N ASP A 342 -33.90 9.80 -26.96
CA ASP A 342 -32.45 10.00 -26.83
C ASP A 342 -31.70 8.67 -26.93
N VAL A 343 -32.10 7.63 -26.21
CA VAL A 343 -31.47 6.29 -26.32
C VAL A 343 -31.55 5.76 -27.75
N LEU A 344 -32.72 5.87 -28.39
CA LEU A 344 -32.92 5.46 -29.79
C LEU A 344 -32.02 6.26 -30.75
N LEU A 345 -31.82 7.55 -30.48
CA LEU A 345 -30.92 8.40 -31.25
C LEU A 345 -29.47 7.92 -31.11
N HIS A 346 -28.99 7.67 -29.89
CA HIS A 346 -27.62 7.18 -29.68
C HIS A 346 -27.39 5.84 -30.40
N VAL A 347 -28.33 4.90 -30.31
CA VAL A 347 -28.26 3.62 -31.04
C VAL A 347 -28.27 3.83 -32.55
N LYS A 348 -29.09 4.75 -33.05
CA LYS A 348 -29.14 5.06 -34.49
C LYS A 348 -27.80 5.57 -35.01
N TRP A 349 -27.09 6.38 -34.23
CA TRP A 349 -25.79 6.93 -34.64
C TRP A 349 -24.69 5.87 -34.62
N THR A 350 -24.62 5.02 -33.60
CA THR A 350 -23.63 3.93 -33.53
C THR A 350 -23.82 2.88 -34.63
N VAL A 351 -25.06 2.59 -34.98
CA VAL A 351 -25.40 1.62 -36.04
C VAL A 351 -25.09 2.18 -37.44
N LYS A 352 -25.24 3.51 -37.63
CA LYS A 352 -24.95 4.19 -38.90
C LYS A 352 -23.47 4.23 -39.29
N GLU A 353 -22.57 3.87 -38.39
CA GLU A 353 -21.14 3.68 -38.71
C GLU A 353 -20.93 2.62 -39.79
N PHE A 354 -21.86 1.66 -39.93
CA PHE A 354 -21.78 0.58 -40.90
C PHE A 354 -23.00 0.58 -41.82
N ASP A 355 -22.78 0.26 -43.10
CA ASP A 355 -23.86 0.13 -44.08
C ASP A 355 -24.04 -1.33 -44.52
N THR A 356 -24.84 -2.07 -43.75
CA THR A 356 -25.24 -3.46 -44.06
C THR A 356 -26.75 -3.66 -43.97
N LYS A 357 -27.25 -4.77 -44.52
CA LYS A 357 -28.68 -5.10 -44.47
C LYS A 357 -29.24 -5.11 -43.04
N LEU A 358 -28.48 -5.64 -42.08
CA LEU A 358 -28.87 -5.67 -40.66
C LEU A 358 -29.01 -4.26 -40.08
N THR A 359 -28.03 -3.40 -40.34
CA THR A 359 -28.04 -2.00 -39.85
C THR A 359 -29.17 -1.18 -40.47
N ARG A 360 -29.49 -1.39 -41.77
CA ARG A 360 -30.62 -0.74 -42.43
C ARG A 360 -31.97 -1.16 -41.83
N GLU A 361 -32.15 -2.46 -41.58
CA GLU A 361 -33.35 -2.97 -40.91
C GLU A 361 -33.47 -2.38 -39.49
N LEU A 362 -32.36 -2.35 -38.74
CA LEU A 362 -32.36 -1.79 -37.38
C LEU A 362 -32.71 -0.29 -37.38
N VAL A 363 -32.14 0.51 -38.28
CA VAL A 363 -32.46 1.94 -38.42
C VAL A 363 -33.93 2.15 -38.80
N GLU A 364 -34.47 1.35 -39.72
CA GLU A 364 -35.89 1.41 -40.10
C GLU A 364 -36.83 1.08 -38.93
N LEU A 365 -36.48 0.09 -38.11
CA LEU A 365 -37.25 -0.27 -36.92
C LEU A 365 -37.17 0.82 -35.84
N ILE A 366 -36.00 1.45 -35.65
CA ILE A 366 -35.82 2.58 -34.72
C ILE A 366 -36.64 3.79 -35.18
N ASP A 367 -36.60 4.13 -36.47
CA ASP A 367 -37.35 5.27 -37.00
C ASP A 367 -38.86 5.06 -36.89
N ARG A 368 -39.33 3.83 -37.11
CA ARG A 368 -40.73 3.44 -36.83
C ARG A 368 -41.09 3.57 -35.35
N GLU A 369 -40.21 3.19 -34.44
CA GLU A 369 -40.44 3.33 -33.00
C GLU A 369 -40.55 4.81 -32.60
N ALA A 370 -39.61 5.63 -33.05
CA ALA A 370 -39.60 7.07 -32.81
C ALA A 370 -40.86 7.77 -33.37
N ASP A 371 -41.28 7.43 -34.58
CA ASP A 371 -42.50 7.96 -35.20
C ASP A 371 -43.75 7.61 -34.39
N LEU A 372 -43.86 6.38 -33.88
CA LEU A 372 -45.00 5.93 -33.08
C LEU A 372 -45.03 6.61 -31.70
N LEU A 373 -43.86 6.84 -31.10
CA LEU A 373 -43.72 7.58 -29.85
C LEU A 373 -44.11 9.04 -30.01
N ASN A 374 -43.64 9.71 -31.07
CA ASN A 374 -43.99 11.10 -31.39
C ASN A 374 -45.50 11.29 -31.67
N ARG A 375 -46.17 10.23 -32.16
CA ARG A 375 -47.63 10.21 -32.36
C ARG A 375 -48.42 9.86 -31.09
N GLY A 376 -47.76 9.68 -29.95
CA GLY A 376 -48.41 9.41 -28.66
C GLY A 376 -49.05 8.02 -28.55
N ARG A 377 -48.53 7.02 -29.26
CA ARG A 377 -49.04 5.63 -29.14
C ARG A 377 -48.66 5.03 -27.80
N SER A 378 -49.53 4.17 -27.26
CA SER A 378 -49.30 3.55 -25.96
C SER A 378 -48.18 2.51 -26.02
N ASP A 379 -47.39 2.42 -24.95
CA ASP A 379 -46.24 1.51 -24.85
C ASP A 379 -46.60 0.03 -25.07
N LYS A 380 -47.80 -0.38 -24.64
CA LYS A 380 -48.32 -1.74 -24.87
C LYS A 380 -48.44 -2.09 -26.35
N SER A 381 -48.75 -1.11 -27.20
CA SER A 381 -48.88 -1.33 -28.64
C SER A 381 -47.53 -1.46 -29.37
N ILE A 382 -46.44 -0.96 -28.77
CA ILE A 382 -45.09 -0.91 -29.36
C ILE A 382 -44.22 -2.06 -28.82
N GLU A 383 -44.68 -2.84 -27.84
CA GLU A 383 -43.92 -3.92 -27.20
C GLU A 383 -43.33 -4.93 -28.20
N GLY A 384 -44.11 -5.34 -29.21
CA GLY A 384 -43.64 -6.24 -30.26
C GLY A 384 -42.52 -5.64 -31.11
N LEU A 385 -42.60 -4.34 -31.41
CA LEU A 385 -41.56 -3.61 -32.14
C LEU A 385 -40.29 -3.50 -31.30
N ARG A 386 -40.42 -3.16 -30.00
CA ARG A 386 -39.30 -3.08 -29.05
C ARG A 386 -38.55 -4.41 -28.89
N LYS A 387 -39.27 -5.53 -28.82
CA LYS A 387 -38.65 -6.87 -28.78
C LYS A 387 -37.87 -7.17 -30.06
N ARG A 388 -38.39 -6.74 -31.22
CA ARG A 388 -37.73 -6.94 -32.51
C ARG A 388 -36.50 -6.03 -32.65
N THR A 389 -36.59 -4.75 -32.28
CA THR A 389 -35.44 -3.83 -32.29
C THR A 389 -34.34 -4.35 -31.37
N LEU A 390 -34.67 -4.74 -30.14
CA LEU A 390 -33.73 -5.29 -29.16
C LEU A 390 -33.06 -6.58 -29.66
N ARG A 391 -33.82 -7.52 -30.27
CA ARG A 391 -33.25 -8.75 -30.84
C ARG A 391 -32.34 -8.49 -32.03
N CYS A 392 -32.71 -7.54 -32.89
CA CYS A 392 -31.89 -7.11 -34.02
C CYS A 392 -30.59 -6.44 -33.56
N PHE A 393 -30.66 -5.60 -32.52
CA PHE A 393 -29.49 -4.98 -31.90
C PHE A 393 -28.58 -6.01 -31.21
N LEU A 394 -29.15 -7.02 -30.54
CA LEU A 394 -28.35 -8.12 -29.98
C LEU A 394 -27.57 -8.88 -31.07
N GLN A 395 -28.20 -9.12 -32.24
CA GLN A 395 -27.52 -9.73 -33.38
C GLN A 395 -26.39 -8.85 -33.93
N PHE A 396 -26.55 -7.52 -33.88
CA PHE A 396 -25.51 -6.58 -34.22
C PHE A 396 -24.32 -6.68 -33.25
N ILE A 397 -24.57 -6.68 -31.93
CA ILE A 397 -23.50 -6.79 -30.91
C ILE A 397 -22.76 -8.13 -30.99
N GLN A 398 -23.44 -9.22 -31.33
CA GLN A 398 -22.83 -10.55 -31.43
C GLN A 398 -21.97 -10.73 -32.69
N ASN A 399 -22.07 -9.85 -33.68
CA ASN A 399 -21.34 -9.99 -34.93
C ASN A 399 -19.91 -9.42 -34.80
N PRO A 400 -18.86 -10.23 -35.05
CA PRO A 400 -17.46 -9.80 -34.93
C PRO A 400 -17.09 -8.60 -35.80
N MET A 401 -17.82 -8.39 -36.91
CA MET A 401 -17.60 -7.25 -37.81
C MET A 401 -17.86 -5.90 -37.14
N TYR A 402 -18.76 -5.84 -36.15
CA TYR A 402 -19.16 -4.59 -35.47
C TYR A 402 -18.64 -4.52 -34.03
N ASN A 403 -18.49 -5.68 -33.39
CA ASN A 403 -17.91 -5.84 -32.07
C ASN A 403 -16.78 -6.88 -32.11
N PRO A 404 -15.52 -6.45 -32.20
CA PRO A 404 -14.40 -7.39 -32.34
C PRO A 404 -14.22 -8.32 -31.12
N GLU A 405 -14.64 -7.94 -29.91
CA GLU A 405 -14.59 -8.84 -28.74
C GLU A 405 -15.58 -10.01 -28.87
N SER A 406 -16.62 -9.91 -29.68
CA SER A 406 -17.60 -10.99 -29.83
C SER A 406 -17.01 -12.25 -30.51
N ALA A 407 -15.87 -12.13 -31.19
CA ALA A 407 -15.16 -13.27 -31.78
C ALA A 407 -14.65 -14.26 -30.72
N ASN A 408 -14.35 -13.79 -29.51
CA ASN A 408 -13.81 -14.60 -28.41
C ASN A 408 -14.89 -15.43 -27.72
N PHE A 409 -16.16 -15.13 -27.96
CA PHE A 409 -17.28 -15.78 -27.34
C PHE A 409 -18.05 -16.63 -28.36
N PRO A 410 -18.62 -17.79 -27.94
CA PRO A 410 -19.43 -18.58 -28.84
C PRO A 410 -20.63 -17.74 -29.29
N GLN A 411 -20.77 -17.57 -30.61
CA GLN A 411 -22.00 -17.00 -31.17
C GLN A 411 -23.18 -17.81 -30.63
N ALA A 412 -24.16 -17.12 -30.06
CA ALA A 412 -25.40 -17.75 -29.61
C ALA A 412 -26.06 -18.38 -30.85
N LYS A 413 -25.77 -19.66 -31.10
CA LYS A 413 -26.28 -20.41 -32.25
C LYS A 413 -27.81 -20.37 -32.17
N LYS A 414 -28.41 -19.58 -33.07
CA LYS A 414 -29.84 -19.45 -33.36
C LYS A 414 -30.74 -19.57 -32.12
N LEU A 415 -30.93 -18.44 -31.45
CA LEU A 415 -32.09 -18.17 -30.57
C LEU A 415 -33.43 -18.26 -31.33
#